data_AF-A0A950A011-F1
#
_entry.id   AF-A0A950A011-F1
#
_cell.length_a   1.000
_cell.length_b   1.000
_cell.length_c   1.000
_cell.angle_alpha   90.00
_cell.angle_beta   90.00
_cell.angle_gamma   90.00
#
_symmetry.space_group_name_H-M   'P 1'
#
loop_
_entity.id
_entity.type
_entity.pdbx_description
1 polymer ?
#
loop_
_entity_poly.entity_id
_entity_poly.type
_entity_poly.pdbx_seq_one_letter_code
_entity_poly.pdbx_strand_id
1 'polypeptide(L)'
;MSAVLLARVNAYGGQDAVAEVLSLAGSRRTPEYLLDIANWIAYDEAVALWHAGARVTHHPNFARAVGEDAARRLASSQVAAMLRSLGSPENVYRAVAKTSAEFSTVTRLRVRDAGPGFVEVVANAADGFPRSRDRCAWTSGLLACVPVLFGVDPATVEHEECQAMGAASCVYRVQWKTGAEVGDGMTEQVAALQHQLDAMNERLASVFAAASDLIAADDLDDVLARITARAALEVRAVRYLLAVQVGPNRELHCHHKGFEQEGVAEYVDVLLNRRPSSYPDSWLAVPVCSNRHAYGYLLALRSTGQSFLAQERELFEVYARYAATALDGASALMEAKRRSEQSSALLSLARALAAAGTSSEIARRLASAVPLVVDCDRVGVYLWDAGRGELVR
;
A
#
# COMPACT_ATOMS: atom_id res chain seq x y z
N MET A 1 9.21 -10.00 10.48
CA MET A 1 9.97 -10.85 11.42
C MET A 1 11.20 -11.42 10.73
N SER A 2 11.05 -12.23 9.68
CA SER A 2 12.15 -12.85 8.92
C SER A 2 13.20 -11.85 8.45
N ALA A 3 12.78 -10.70 7.92
CA ALA A 3 13.71 -9.66 7.47
C ALA A 3 14.65 -9.15 8.59
N VAL A 4 14.10 -8.96 9.79
CA VAL A 4 14.86 -8.48 10.96
C VAL A 4 15.78 -9.59 11.48
N LEU A 5 15.27 -10.82 11.49
CA LEU A 5 16.04 -12.00 11.87
C LEU A 5 17.26 -12.17 10.97
N LEU A 6 17.06 -12.20 9.65
CA LEU A 6 18.14 -12.35 8.68
C LEU A 6 19.14 -11.20 8.75
N ALA A 7 18.67 -9.97 8.94
CA ALA A 7 19.58 -8.85 9.08
C ALA A 7 20.46 -8.94 10.34
N ARG A 8 19.93 -9.46 11.45
CA ARG A 8 20.73 -9.75 12.66
C ARG A 8 21.74 -10.88 12.42
N VAL A 9 21.33 -11.97 11.78
CA VAL A 9 22.23 -13.09 11.44
C VAL A 9 23.35 -12.64 10.49
N ASN A 10 22.99 -11.85 9.47
CA ASN A 10 23.97 -11.28 8.54
C ASN A 10 24.94 -10.33 9.24
N ALA A 11 24.49 -9.54 10.23
CA ALA A 11 25.38 -8.72 11.03
C ALA A 11 26.33 -9.53 11.93
N TYR A 12 25.96 -10.77 12.28
CA TYR A 12 26.79 -11.68 13.07
C TYR A 12 27.87 -12.39 12.23
N GLY A 13 27.50 -12.96 11.08
CA GLY A 13 28.39 -13.84 10.31
C GLY A 13 28.22 -13.76 8.80
N GLY A 14 27.66 -12.66 8.28
CA GLY A 14 27.49 -12.44 6.85
C GLY A 14 26.53 -13.41 6.17
N GLN A 15 26.73 -13.59 4.86
CA GLN A 15 25.87 -14.43 4.01
C GLN A 15 25.99 -15.92 4.36
N ASP A 16 27.16 -16.37 4.82
CA ASP A 16 27.38 -17.77 5.21
C ASP A 16 26.53 -18.15 6.41
N ALA A 17 26.46 -17.29 7.43
CA ALA A 17 25.60 -17.50 8.59
C ALA A 17 24.11 -17.48 8.20
N VAL A 18 23.71 -16.63 7.24
CA VAL A 18 22.34 -16.62 6.71
C VAL A 18 22.03 -17.95 6.03
N ALA A 19 22.92 -18.44 5.15
CA ALA A 19 22.74 -19.72 4.46
C ALA A 19 22.66 -20.90 5.45
N GLU A 20 23.49 -20.90 6.49
CA GLU A 20 23.45 -21.91 7.55
C GLU A 20 22.12 -21.88 8.31
N VAL A 21 21.61 -20.70 8.68
CA VAL A 21 20.30 -20.57 9.34
C VAL A 21 19.18 -21.12 8.46
N LEU A 22 19.17 -20.80 7.16
CA LEU A 22 18.15 -21.30 6.24
C LEU A 22 18.20 -22.82 6.11
N SER A 23 19.40 -23.38 6.01
CA SER A 23 19.65 -24.82 5.95
C SER A 23 19.15 -25.52 7.23
N LEU A 24 19.55 -25.04 8.41
CA LEU A 24 19.15 -25.61 9.70
C LEU A 24 17.64 -25.46 9.98
N ALA A 25 17.03 -24.37 9.50
CA ALA A 25 15.59 -24.16 9.61
C ALA A 25 14.78 -24.99 8.60
N GLY A 26 15.43 -25.64 7.64
CA GLY A 26 14.77 -26.35 6.54
C GLY A 26 13.97 -25.45 5.61
N SER A 27 14.27 -24.14 5.58
CA SER A 27 13.57 -23.20 4.73
C SER A 27 14.03 -23.36 3.28
N ARG A 28 13.08 -23.56 2.37
CA ARG A 28 13.33 -23.62 0.92
C ARG A 28 13.22 -22.25 0.24
N ARG A 29 12.99 -21.19 1.03
CA ARG A 29 12.79 -19.84 0.50
C ARG A 29 14.12 -19.14 0.31
N THR A 30 14.19 -18.24 -0.68
CA THR A 30 15.38 -17.43 -0.89
C THR A 30 15.48 -16.31 0.16
N PRO A 31 16.69 -15.78 0.44
CA PRO A 31 16.85 -14.61 1.29
C PRO A 31 15.99 -13.42 0.86
N GLU A 32 15.88 -13.17 -0.45
CA GLU A 32 15.10 -12.05 -1.01
C GLU A 32 13.61 -12.18 -0.64
N TYR A 33 13.05 -13.38 -0.76
CA TYR A 33 11.65 -13.62 -0.35
C TYR A 33 11.44 -13.32 1.14
N LEU A 34 12.39 -13.73 1.98
CA LEU A 34 12.31 -13.58 3.43
C LEU A 34 12.61 -12.15 3.91
N LEU A 35 13.34 -11.36 3.13
CA LEU A 35 13.59 -9.94 3.36
C LEU A 35 12.40 -9.07 2.96
N ASP A 36 11.59 -9.51 2.00
CA ASP A 36 10.35 -8.82 1.63
C ASP A 36 9.28 -8.97 2.73
N ILE A 37 8.94 -7.84 3.35
CA ILE A 37 8.00 -7.75 4.46
C ILE A 37 6.53 -7.97 4.06
N ALA A 38 6.21 -7.98 2.76
CA ALA A 38 4.88 -8.28 2.25
C ALA A 38 4.60 -9.80 2.18
N ASN A 39 5.65 -10.61 2.24
CA ASN A 39 5.54 -12.06 2.15
C ASN A 39 5.15 -12.72 3.47
N TRP A 40 4.33 -13.76 3.37
CA TRP A 40 3.91 -14.58 4.51
C TRP A 40 4.74 -15.85 4.60
N ILE A 41 5.13 -16.20 5.82
CA ILE A 41 5.82 -17.47 6.11
C ILE A 41 4.98 -18.32 7.06
N ALA A 42 5.15 -19.63 6.94
CA ALA A 42 4.43 -20.60 7.75
C ALA A 42 4.83 -20.48 9.24
N TYR A 43 3.91 -20.85 10.14
CA TYR A 43 4.15 -20.80 11.58
C TYR A 43 5.36 -21.65 11.99
N ASP A 44 5.45 -22.90 11.53
CA ASP A 44 6.54 -23.81 11.90
C ASP A 44 7.89 -23.33 11.38
N GLU A 45 7.90 -22.76 10.19
CA GLU A 45 9.12 -22.19 9.61
C GLU A 45 9.59 -20.95 10.36
N ALA A 46 8.67 -20.08 10.81
CA ALA A 46 9.02 -18.97 11.67
C ALA A 46 9.68 -19.46 12.98
N VAL A 47 9.14 -20.53 13.59
CA VAL A 47 9.73 -21.15 14.80
C VAL A 47 11.11 -21.75 14.49
N ALA A 48 11.24 -22.49 13.40
CA ALA A 48 12.50 -23.08 12.97
C ALA A 48 13.58 -22.03 12.71
N LEU A 49 13.23 -20.90 12.10
CA LEU A 49 14.15 -19.79 11.85
C LEU A 49 14.69 -19.16 13.15
N TRP A 50 13.84 -18.95 14.17
CA TRP A 50 14.32 -18.46 15.46
C TRP A 50 15.25 -19.46 16.14
N HIS A 51 14.90 -20.75 16.10
CA HIS A 51 15.72 -21.80 16.70
C HIS A 51 17.08 -21.94 16.01
N ALA A 52 17.09 -21.94 14.68
CA ALA A 52 18.32 -21.97 13.88
C ALA A 52 19.17 -20.71 14.11
N GLY A 53 18.56 -19.52 14.11
CA GLY A 53 19.25 -18.27 14.39
C GLY A 53 19.90 -18.24 15.78
N ALA A 54 19.21 -18.75 16.81
CA ALA A 54 19.76 -18.87 18.15
C ALA A 54 20.99 -19.80 18.19
N ARG A 55 20.95 -20.91 17.46
CA ARG A 55 22.06 -21.87 17.37
C ARG A 55 23.27 -21.30 16.65
N VAL A 56 23.08 -20.71 15.47
CA VAL A 56 24.16 -20.17 14.63
C VAL A 56 24.82 -18.95 15.29
N THR A 57 24.03 -18.08 15.93
CA THR A 57 24.56 -16.88 16.59
C THR A 57 25.00 -17.13 18.05
N HIS A 58 24.85 -18.35 18.55
CA HIS A 58 25.08 -18.72 19.95
C HIS A 58 24.36 -17.80 20.97
N HIS A 59 23.20 -17.27 20.59
CA HIS A 59 22.46 -16.30 21.39
C HIS A 59 21.19 -16.93 21.98
N PRO A 60 21.15 -17.30 23.27
CA PRO A 60 20.02 -18.04 23.86
C PRO A 60 18.70 -17.26 23.87
N ASN A 61 18.75 -15.92 23.96
CA ASN A 61 17.59 -15.03 23.87
C ASN A 61 17.41 -14.42 22.48
N PHE A 62 17.84 -15.12 21.42
CA PHE A 62 17.89 -14.57 20.06
C PHE A 62 16.53 -14.03 19.61
N ALA A 63 15.45 -14.78 19.80
CA ALA A 63 14.12 -14.35 19.37
C ALA A 63 13.67 -13.05 20.04
N ARG A 64 13.99 -12.86 21.34
CA ARG A 64 13.74 -11.58 22.04
C ARG A 64 14.53 -10.44 21.42
N ALA A 65 15.83 -10.66 21.20
CA ALA A 65 16.71 -9.64 20.65
C ALA A 65 16.31 -9.27 19.20
N VAL A 66 15.78 -10.22 18.42
CA VAL A 66 15.18 -9.97 17.11
C VAL A 66 13.92 -9.11 17.24
N GLY A 67 13.09 -9.34 18.28
CA GLY A 67 11.92 -8.52 18.59
C GLY A 67 12.26 -7.07 18.91
N GLU A 68 13.28 -6.87 19.73
CA GLU A 68 13.80 -5.53 20.08
C GLU A 68 14.34 -4.79 18.84
N ASP A 69 15.04 -5.50 17.94
CA ASP A 69 15.50 -4.91 16.67
C ASP A 69 14.35 -4.54 15.75
N ALA A 70 13.27 -5.32 15.75
CA ALA A 70 12.13 -5.06 14.88
C ALA A 70 11.47 -3.74 15.26
N ALA A 71 11.32 -3.51 16.56
CA ALA A 71 10.79 -2.25 17.06
C ALA A 71 11.77 -1.07 16.88
N ARG A 72 13.09 -1.28 17.05
CA ARG A 72 14.09 -0.24 16.73
C ARG A 72 14.08 0.17 15.26
N ARG A 73 14.01 -0.80 14.34
CA ARG A 73 13.86 -0.54 12.90
C ARG A 73 12.52 0.11 12.59
N LEU A 74 11.47 -0.22 13.35
CA LEU A 74 10.19 0.46 13.23
C LEU A 74 10.32 1.93 13.63
N ALA A 75 11.06 2.27 14.70
CA ALA A 75 11.23 3.62 15.22
C ALA A 75 11.76 4.64 14.18
N SER A 76 12.58 4.17 13.25
CA SER A 76 13.13 4.96 12.13
C SER A 76 12.28 4.90 10.85
N SER A 77 11.15 4.20 10.86
CA SER A 77 10.27 4.04 9.68
C SER A 77 9.09 5.03 9.67
N GLN A 78 8.45 5.20 8.52
CA GLN A 78 7.23 5.99 8.39
C GLN A 78 6.09 5.51 9.32
N VAL A 79 6.03 4.19 9.57
CA VAL A 79 5.08 3.60 10.52
C VAL A 79 5.31 4.14 11.93
N ALA A 80 6.55 4.44 12.35
CA ALA A 80 6.77 5.03 13.67
C ALA A 80 6.30 6.47 13.80
N ALA A 81 6.37 7.29 12.75
CA ALA A 81 5.78 8.63 12.79
C ALA A 81 4.26 8.56 12.99
N MET A 82 3.61 7.64 12.25
CA MET A 82 2.19 7.35 12.44
C MET A 82 1.90 6.85 13.87
N LEU A 83 2.68 5.90 14.40
CA LEU A 83 2.49 5.41 15.77
C LEU A 83 2.70 6.50 16.82
N ARG A 84 3.69 7.38 16.66
CA ARG A 84 3.90 8.54 17.55
C ARG A 84 2.71 9.50 17.56
N SER A 85 2.05 9.70 16.42
CA SER A 85 0.87 10.57 16.32
C SER A 85 -0.33 10.07 17.14
N LEU A 86 -0.31 8.82 17.61
CA LEU A 86 -1.29 8.30 18.56
C LEU A 86 -1.17 8.93 19.96
N GLY A 87 -0.11 9.72 20.20
CA GLY A 87 0.01 10.63 21.34
C GLY A 87 0.55 10.00 22.62
N SER A 88 0.49 8.67 22.79
CA SER A 88 1.02 8.00 23.98
C SER A 88 1.42 6.54 23.73
N PRO A 89 2.35 5.96 24.52
CA PRO A 89 2.70 4.54 24.44
C PRO A 89 1.51 3.61 24.61
N GLU A 90 0.58 3.92 25.52
CA GLU A 90 -0.64 3.14 25.77
C GLU A 90 -1.50 3.03 24.50
N ASN A 91 -1.66 4.14 23.77
CA ASN A 91 -2.40 4.14 22.51
C ASN A 91 -1.68 3.34 21.42
N VAL A 92 -0.33 3.36 21.40
CA VAL A 92 0.44 2.49 20.50
C VAL A 92 0.24 1.02 20.83
N TYR A 93 0.27 0.61 22.10
CA TYR A 93 -0.01 -0.77 22.48
C TYR A 93 -1.43 -1.21 22.09
N ARG A 94 -2.43 -0.34 22.27
CA ARG A 94 -3.81 -0.58 21.81
C ARG A 94 -3.87 -0.74 20.29
N ALA A 95 -3.16 0.12 19.54
CA ALA A 95 -3.10 0.03 18.09
C ALA A 95 -2.42 -1.27 17.63
N VAL A 96 -1.25 -1.63 18.19
CA VAL A 96 -0.52 -2.87 17.89
C VAL A 96 -1.38 -4.10 18.20
N ALA A 97 -2.13 -4.09 19.29
CA ALA A 97 -3.04 -5.18 19.63
C ALA A 97 -4.19 -5.27 18.60
N LYS A 98 -4.75 -4.13 18.21
CA LYS A 98 -5.85 -4.04 17.24
C LYS A 98 -5.44 -4.49 15.83
N THR A 99 -4.24 -4.12 15.39
CA THR A 99 -3.70 -4.44 14.06
C THR A 99 -2.90 -5.73 14.03
N SER A 100 -2.90 -6.53 15.11
CA SER A 100 -2.02 -7.72 15.23
C SER A 100 -2.23 -8.76 14.12
N ALA A 101 -3.44 -8.80 13.59
CA ALA A 101 -3.82 -9.72 12.53
C ALA A 101 -3.18 -9.38 11.16
N GLU A 102 -2.68 -8.17 10.96
CA GLU A 102 -1.99 -7.75 9.73
C GLU A 102 -0.59 -8.33 9.58
N PHE A 103 -0.02 -8.83 10.67
CA PHE A 103 1.31 -9.44 10.69
C PHE A 103 1.33 -10.82 11.33
N SER A 104 0.18 -11.32 11.82
CA SER A 104 0.04 -12.67 12.32
C SER A 104 -1.40 -13.19 12.27
N THR A 105 -1.63 -14.28 11.56
CA THR A 105 -2.93 -14.99 11.55
C THR A 105 -3.11 -15.95 12.73
N VAL A 106 -2.00 -16.28 13.42
CA VAL A 106 -1.91 -17.33 14.44
C VAL A 106 -1.81 -16.78 15.87
N THR A 107 -1.80 -15.46 16.04
CA THR A 107 -1.76 -14.81 17.35
C THR A 107 -2.71 -13.62 17.36
N ARG A 108 -3.62 -13.60 18.33
CA ARG A 108 -4.44 -12.43 18.63
C ARG A 108 -3.92 -11.75 19.87
N LEU A 109 -3.70 -10.45 19.78
CA LEU A 109 -3.30 -9.61 20.89
C LEU A 109 -4.49 -8.78 21.37
N ARG A 110 -4.57 -8.53 22.68
CA ARG A 110 -5.54 -7.62 23.30
C ARG A 110 -4.88 -6.89 24.45
N VAL A 111 -5.22 -5.62 24.64
CA VAL A 111 -4.86 -4.88 25.86
C VAL A 111 -5.94 -5.16 26.89
N ARG A 112 -5.56 -5.75 28.04
CA ARG A 112 -6.47 -6.03 29.16
C ARG A 112 -6.65 -4.78 30.02
N ASP A 113 -5.54 -4.13 30.33
CA ASP A 113 -5.52 -2.89 31.10
C ASP A 113 -4.38 -1.98 30.61
N ALA A 114 -4.55 -0.67 30.72
CA ALA A 114 -3.49 0.29 30.41
C ALA A 114 -3.69 1.60 31.19
N GLY A 115 -2.59 2.13 31.70
CA GLY A 115 -2.53 3.43 32.36
C GLY A 115 -1.16 4.07 32.17
N PRO A 116 -0.94 5.27 32.73
CA PRO A 116 0.33 5.97 32.62
C PRO A 116 1.51 5.09 33.08
N GLY A 117 2.44 4.79 32.17
CA GLY A 117 3.63 4.00 32.49
C GLY A 117 3.43 2.48 32.55
N PHE A 118 2.24 1.97 32.22
CA PHE A 118 1.94 0.54 32.29
C PHE A 118 0.92 0.07 31.24
N VAL A 119 1.14 -1.13 30.72
CA VAL A 119 0.12 -1.87 29.96
C VAL A 119 0.17 -3.36 30.30
N GLU A 120 -1.00 -4.00 30.32
CA GLU A 120 -1.13 -5.45 30.34
C GLU A 120 -1.65 -5.96 28.99
N VAL A 121 -0.82 -6.73 28.29
CA VAL A 121 -1.12 -7.29 26.98
C VAL A 121 -1.34 -8.79 27.10
N VAL A 122 -2.47 -9.27 26.58
CA VAL A 122 -2.82 -10.69 26.51
C VAL A 122 -2.64 -11.18 25.08
N ALA A 123 -1.96 -12.30 24.91
CA ALA A 123 -1.82 -12.98 23.63
C ALA A 123 -2.46 -14.38 23.69
N ASN A 124 -3.30 -14.69 22.70
CA ASN A 124 -3.87 -16.01 22.49
C ASN A 124 -3.41 -16.58 21.15
N ALA A 125 -2.99 -17.84 21.15
CA ALA A 125 -2.83 -18.64 19.94
C ALA A 125 -4.16 -18.88 19.23
N ALA A 126 -4.10 -19.02 17.91
CA ALA A 126 -5.18 -19.66 17.14
C ALA A 126 -5.14 -21.19 17.34
N ASP A 127 -6.28 -21.85 17.17
CA ASP A 127 -6.38 -23.31 17.31
C ASP A 127 -5.43 -24.02 16.34
N GLY A 128 -4.71 -25.02 16.84
CA GLY A 128 -3.68 -25.75 16.08
C GLY A 128 -2.32 -25.04 15.97
N PHE A 129 -2.18 -23.79 16.47
CA PHE A 129 -0.93 -23.02 16.38
C PHE A 129 -0.46 -22.55 17.77
N PRO A 130 -0.02 -23.46 18.65
CA PRO A 130 0.32 -23.13 20.04
C PRO A 130 1.44 -22.09 20.13
N ARG A 131 1.54 -21.39 21.26
CA ARG A 131 2.69 -20.49 21.50
C ARG A 131 3.95 -21.32 21.73
N SER A 132 5.08 -20.86 21.22
CA SER A 132 6.41 -21.41 21.52
C SER A 132 7.21 -20.45 22.41
N ARG A 133 8.25 -20.95 23.10
CA ARG A 133 9.13 -20.12 23.94
C ARG A 133 9.77 -18.98 23.13
N ASP A 134 10.28 -19.28 21.94
CA ASP A 134 10.88 -18.29 21.06
C ASP A 134 9.88 -17.22 20.61
N ARG A 135 8.66 -17.62 20.25
CA ARG A 135 7.60 -16.68 19.87
C ARG A 135 7.20 -15.79 21.03
N CYS A 136 7.15 -16.32 22.26
CA CYS A 136 6.90 -15.52 23.46
C CYS A 136 8.03 -14.52 23.70
N ALA A 137 9.29 -14.96 23.58
CA ALA A 137 10.46 -14.11 23.72
C ALA A 137 10.46 -12.98 22.67
N TRP A 138 10.15 -13.28 21.41
CA TRP A 138 9.95 -12.28 20.35
C TRP A 138 8.88 -11.25 20.70
N THR A 139 7.71 -11.70 21.20
CA THR A 139 6.65 -10.78 21.62
C THR A 139 7.11 -9.88 22.76
N SER A 140 7.83 -10.41 23.76
CA SER A 140 8.40 -9.60 24.84
C SER A 140 9.37 -8.53 24.32
N GLY A 141 10.25 -8.89 23.38
CA GLY A 141 11.18 -7.93 22.78
C GLY A 141 10.47 -6.83 21.99
N LEU A 142 9.44 -7.19 21.21
CA LEU A 142 8.63 -6.24 20.45
C LEU A 142 7.91 -5.24 21.37
N LEU A 143 7.31 -5.73 22.47
CA LEU A 143 6.58 -4.90 23.42
C LEU A 143 7.51 -3.97 24.22
N ALA A 144 8.74 -4.39 24.53
CA ALA A 144 9.68 -3.61 25.32
C ALA A 144 10.05 -2.26 24.67
N CYS A 145 10.05 -2.18 23.34
CA CYS A 145 10.60 -1.02 22.64
C CYS A 145 9.57 0.07 22.29
N VAL A 146 8.28 -0.13 22.58
CA VAL A 146 7.25 0.88 22.25
C VAL A 146 7.51 2.24 22.91
N PRO A 147 7.93 2.36 24.19
CA PRO A 147 8.22 3.67 24.80
C PRO A 147 9.37 4.43 24.13
N VAL A 148 10.30 3.72 23.47
CA VAL A 148 11.42 4.33 22.73
C VAL A 148 10.92 5.23 21.60
N LEU A 149 9.74 4.94 21.05
CA LEU A 149 9.08 5.83 20.07
C LEU A 149 8.82 7.23 20.62
N PHE A 150 8.76 7.39 21.95
CA PHE A 150 8.44 8.63 22.64
C PHE A 150 9.65 9.21 23.40
N GLY A 151 10.87 8.74 23.09
CA GLY A 151 12.09 9.20 23.78
C GLY A 151 12.21 8.70 25.22
N VAL A 152 11.58 7.57 25.54
CA VAL A 152 11.66 6.94 26.86
C VAL A 152 12.49 5.67 26.77
N ASP A 153 13.21 5.33 27.83
CA ASP A 153 13.89 4.04 27.98
C ASP A 153 12.95 2.87 27.64
N PRO A 154 13.49 1.76 27.07
CA PRO A 154 12.71 0.56 26.82
C PRO A 154 11.95 0.09 28.07
N ALA A 155 10.71 -0.35 27.88
CA ALA A 155 9.91 -0.91 28.94
C ALA A 155 10.49 -2.23 29.47
N THR A 156 10.35 -2.43 30.77
CA THR A 156 10.47 -3.76 31.39
C THR A 156 9.25 -4.59 31.02
N VAL A 157 9.48 -5.83 30.56
CA VAL A 157 8.41 -6.76 30.18
C VAL A 157 8.52 -8.02 31.02
N GLU A 158 7.53 -8.22 31.88
CA GLU A 158 7.32 -9.43 32.67
C GLU A 158 6.28 -10.31 31.98
N HIS A 159 6.55 -11.61 31.87
CA HIS A 159 5.68 -12.59 31.22
C HIS A 159 5.21 -13.59 32.28
N GLU A 160 4.10 -13.27 32.95
CA GLU A 160 3.63 -13.96 34.15
C GLU A 160 2.98 -15.29 33.84
N GLU A 161 2.10 -15.31 32.84
CA GLU A 161 1.44 -16.51 32.36
C GLU A 161 1.93 -16.81 30.94
N CYS A 162 2.26 -18.07 30.68
CA CYS A 162 2.79 -18.48 29.38
C CYS A 162 2.06 -19.70 28.84
N GLN A 163 1.36 -19.53 27.71
CA GLN A 163 0.67 -20.63 27.04
C GLN A 163 1.64 -21.72 26.57
N ALA A 164 2.88 -21.37 26.20
CA ALA A 164 3.92 -22.35 25.86
C ALA A 164 4.37 -23.21 27.06
N MET A 165 4.03 -22.78 28.29
CA MET A 165 4.32 -23.47 29.54
C MET A 165 3.04 -24.06 30.19
N GLY A 166 1.92 -24.08 29.46
CA GLY A 166 0.66 -24.70 29.92
C GLY A 166 -0.40 -23.75 30.48
N ALA A 167 -0.17 -22.44 30.52
CA ALA A 167 -1.21 -21.48 30.89
C ALA A 167 -2.29 -21.33 29.79
N ALA A 168 -3.46 -20.80 30.13
CA ALA A 168 -4.55 -20.60 29.16
C ALA A 168 -4.24 -19.53 28.10
N SER A 169 -3.41 -18.55 28.46
CA SER A 169 -2.98 -17.46 27.58
C SER A 169 -1.58 -16.98 27.94
N CYS A 170 -0.98 -16.14 27.10
CA CYS A 170 0.22 -15.40 27.45
C CYS A 170 -0.15 -14.03 28.01
N VAL A 171 0.35 -13.66 29.19
CA VAL A 171 0.09 -12.36 29.83
C VAL A 171 1.41 -11.62 30.00
N TYR A 172 1.52 -10.46 29.35
CA TYR A 172 2.69 -9.59 29.38
C TYR A 172 2.36 -8.31 30.16
N ARG A 173 3.02 -8.11 31.30
CA ARG A 173 3.01 -6.84 32.03
C ARG A 173 4.19 -6.01 31.57
N VAL A 174 3.89 -4.81 31.08
CA VAL A 174 4.87 -3.93 30.46
C VAL A 174 4.88 -2.61 31.21
N GLN A 175 6.03 -2.19 31.70
CA GLN A 175 6.19 -1.00 32.55
C GLN A 175 7.33 -0.11 32.04
N TRP A 176 7.13 1.20 32.05
CA TRP A 176 8.14 2.19 31.67
C TRP A 176 8.05 3.44 32.54
N LYS A 177 9.13 4.22 32.57
CA LYS A 177 9.17 5.48 33.31
C LYS A 177 8.31 6.53 32.62
N THR A 178 7.49 7.24 33.38
CA THR A 178 6.73 8.39 32.89
C THR A 178 7.55 9.68 33.02
N GLY A 179 7.41 10.61 32.06
CA GLY A 179 8.25 11.81 31.89
C GLY A 179 8.33 12.82 33.04
N ALA A 180 7.82 12.54 34.24
CA ALA A 180 8.14 13.31 35.44
C ALA A 180 9.58 13.06 35.95
N GLU A 181 10.27 12.04 35.45
CA GLU A 181 11.61 11.62 35.93
C GLU A 181 12.72 11.64 34.86
N VAL A 182 12.45 12.09 33.63
CA VAL A 182 13.44 12.13 32.54
C VAL A 182 13.96 13.56 32.37
N GLY A 183 15.18 13.81 32.87
CA GLY A 183 15.88 15.08 32.71
C GLY A 183 16.43 15.29 31.29
N ASP A 184 16.31 16.54 30.84
CA ASP A 184 16.90 17.21 29.66
C ASP A 184 16.51 16.71 28.26
N GLY A 185 15.28 17.06 27.84
CA GLY A 185 14.66 16.67 26.57
C GLY A 185 14.96 17.54 25.33
N MET A 186 15.92 18.47 25.38
CA MET A 186 16.15 19.40 24.24
C MET A 186 16.87 18.71 23.06
N THR A 187 17.89 17.88 23.32
CA THR A 187 18.69 17.24 22.25
C THR A 187 17.94 16.11 21.57
N GLU A 188 17.15 15.35 22.32
CA GLU A 188 16.31 14.26 21.77
C GLU A 188 15.10 14.78 21.01
N GLN A 189 14.48 15.89 21.44
CA GLN A 189 13.43 16.55 20.66
C GLN A 189 13.93 17.08 19.33
N VAL A 190 15.14 17.65 19.28
CA VAL A 190 15.76 18.11 18.04
C VAL A 190 16.05 16.94 17.11
N ALA A 191 16.59 15.83 17.62
CA ALA A 191 16.82 14.61 16.84
C ALA A 191 15.51 13.98 16.33
N ALA A 192 14.47 13.92 17.17
CA ALA A 192 13.16 13.42 16.77
C ALA A 192 12.50 14.31 15.70
N LEU A 193 12.62 15.62 15.82
CA LEU A 193 12.10 16.59 14.85
C LEU A 193 12.88 16.55 13.53
N GLN A 194 14.20 16.35 13.57
CA GLN A 194 15.05 16.15 12.38
C GLN A 194 14.68 14.84 11.67
N HIS A 195 14.53 13.73 12.39
CA HIS A 195 14.03 12.49 11.80
C HIS A 195 12.62 12.65 11.21
N GLN A 196 11.78 13.50 11.82
CA GLN A 196 10.45 13.81 11.29
C GLN A 196 10.52 14.63 10.00
N LEU A 197 11.43 15.61 9.92
CA LEU A 197 11.69 16.39 8.71
C LEU A 197 12.29 15.51 7.60
N ASP A 198 13.24 14.64 7.92
CA ASP A 198 13.85 13.71 6.96
C ASP A 198 12.80 12.74 6.42
N ALA A 199 11.96 12.15 7.29
CA ALA A 199 10.86 11.29 6.86
C ALA A 199 9.81 12.05 6.03
N MET A 200 9.52 13.31 6.35
CA MET A 200 8.64 14.16 5.55
C MET A 200 9.26 14.52 4.19
N ASN A 201 10.57 14.77 4.14
CA ASN A 201 11.31 15.07 2.92
C ASN A 201 11.44 13.83 2.03
N GLU A 202 11.70 12.65 2.59
CA GLU A 202 11.65 11.38 1.86
C GLU A 202 10.23 11.08 1.36
N ARG A 203 9.20 11.41 2.15
CA ARG A 203 7.80 11.30 1.72
C ARG A 203 7.50 12.22 0.55
N LEU A 204 7.91 13.49 0.63
CA LEU A 204 7.80 14.42 -0.49
C LEU A 204 8.57 13.91 -1.70
N ALA A 205 9.80 13.45 -1.54
CA ALA A 205 10.63 12.94 -2.64
C ALA A 205 10.04 11.67 -3.29
N SER A 206 9.53 10.72 -2.50
CA SER A 206 8.86 9.51 -2.98
C SER A 206 7.55 9.85 -3.69
N VAL A 207 6.79 10.80 -3.17
CA VAL A 207 5.54 11.31 -3.77
C VAL A 207 5.83 12.05 -5.09
N PHE A 208 6.86 12.90 -5.14
CA PHE A 208 7.28 13.60 -6.36
C PHE A 208 7.86 12.64 -7.40
N ALA A 209 8.62 11.63 -6.99
CA ALA A 209 9.07 10.56 -7.86
C ALA A 209 7.88 9.78 -8.44
N ALA A 210 6.86 9.46 -7.63
CA ALA A 210 5.64 8.79 -8.08
C ALA A 210 4.85 9.65 -9.09
N ALA A 211 4.68 10.94 -8.83
CA ALA A 211 4.02 11.86 -9.76
C ALA A 211 4.79 12.00 -11.09
N SER A 212 6.13 12.03 -11.03
CA SER A 212 6.99 12.10 -12.22
C SER A 212 6.94 10.81 -13.05
N ASP A 213 6.93 9.67 -12.36
CA ASP A 213 6.77 8.33 -12.93
C ASP A 213 5.41 8.15 -13.63
N LEU A 214 4.34 8.67 -13.03
CA LEU A 214 2.97 8.64 -13.57
C LEU A 214 2.83 9.49 -14.84
N ILE A 215 3.62 10.55 -15.00
CA ILE A 215 3.65 11.41 -16.20
C ILE A 215 4.43 10.74 -17.36
N ALA A 216 5.31 9.78 -17.05
CA ALA A 216 6.09 9.04 -18.05
C ALA A 216 5.35 7.85 -18.67
N ALA A 217 4.12 7.54 -18.22
CA ALA A 217 3.30 6.48 -18.79
C ALA A 217 2.58 6.97 -20.05
N ASP A 218 2.69 6.22 -21.13
CA ASP A 218 2.06 6.54 -22.42
C ASP A 218 0.56 6.19 -22.47
N ASP A 219 0.09 5.33 -21.53
CA ASP A 219 -1.27 4.77 -21.47
C ASP A 219 -1.91 4.89 -20.06
N LEU A 220 -3.23 5.08 -20.01
CA LEU A 220 -4.04 5.24 -18.81
C LEU A 220 -4.07 3.99 -17.94
N ASP A 221 -4.12 2.80 -18.55
CA ASP A 221 -4.14 1.54 -17.78
C ASP A 221 -2.84 1.33 -16.99
N ASP A 222 -1.69 1.76 -17.52
CA ASP A 222 -0.41 1.73 -16.83
C ASP A 222 -0.37 2.70 -15.64
N VAL A 223 -0.93 3.90 -15.81
CA VAL A 223 -1.09 4.90 -14.73
C VAL A 223 -1.93 4.29 -13.60
N LEU A 224 -3.07 3.69 -13.92
CA LEU A 224 -3.99 3.10 -12.94
C LEU A 224 -3.41 1.88 -12.23
N ALA A 225 -2.70 1.01 -12.96
CA ALA A 225 -2.01 -0.14 -12.38
C ALA A 225 -0.93 0.30 -11.38
N ARG A 226 -0.15 1.35 -11.71
CA ARG A 226 0.90 1.90 -10.83
C ARG A 226 0.32 2.56 -9.59
N ILE A 227 -0.77 3.32 -9.72
CA ILE A 227 -1.51 3.88 -8.56
C ILE A 227 -1.93 2.77 -7.62
N THR A 228 -2.53 1.70 -8.16
CA THR A 228 -3.03 0.56 -7.36
C THR A 228 -1.89 -0.18 -6.66
N ALA A 229 -0.78 -0.42 -7.37
CA ALA A 229 0.40 -1.08 -6.81
C ALA A 229 1.05 -0.26 -5.69
N ARG A 230 1.06 1.07 -5.80
CA ARG A 230 1.62 1.98 -4.78
C ARG A 230 0.72 2.11 -3.56
N ALA A 231 -0.59 2.28 -3.76
CA ALA A 231 -1.55 2.27 -2.66
C ALA A 231 -1.45 0.99 -1.82
N ALA A 232 -1.14 -0.14 -2.47
CA ALA A 232 -0.95 -1.42 -1.80
C ALA A 232 0.32 -1.55 -0.95
N LEU A 233 1.32 -0.67 -1.12
CA LEU A 233 2.56 -0.67 -0.31
C LEU A 233 2.42 0.16 0.97
N GLU A 234 1.50 1.12 0.98
CA GLU A 234 1.39 2.17 2.01
C GLU A 234 0.38 1.81 3.10
N VAL A 235 -0.59 0.98 2.75
CA VAL A 235 -1.54 0.37 3.68
C VAL A 235 -1.27 -1.14 3.67
N ARG A 236 -1.43 -1.84 4.79
CA ARG A 236 -1.32 -3.31 4.86
C ARG A 236 -2.70 -3.96 4.75
N ALA A 237 -3.46 -3.61 3.72
CA ALA A 237 -4.72 -4.27 3.41
C ALA A 237 -4.48 -5.53 2.56
N VAL A 238 -5.41 -6.48 2.68
CA VAL A 238 -5.33 -7.76 1.97
C VAL A 238 -5.81 -7.62 0.53
N ARG A 239 -6.74 -6.69 0.28
CA ARG A 239 -7.28 -6.44 -1.06
C ARG A 239 -7.47 -4.95 -1.33
N TYR A 240 -7.25 -4.56 -2.59
CA TYR A 240 -7.35 -3.19 -3.08
C TYR A 240 -8.16 -3.12 -4.37
N LEU A 241 -8.97 -2.07 -4.51
CA LEU A 241 -9.76 -1.80 -5.69
C LEU A 241 -9.73 -0.29 -5.97
N LEU A 242 -9.31 0.08 -7.17
CA LEU A 242 -9.46 1.41 -7.75
C LEU A 242 -10.54 1.32 -8.83
N ALA A 243 -11.62 2.07 -8.65
CA ALA A 243 -12.73 2.15 -9.60
C ALA A 243 -12.89 3.61 -10.01
N VAL A 244 -12.56 3.94 -11.27
CA VAL A 244 -12.58 5.31 -11.78
C VAL A 244 -13.25 5.39 -13.14
N GLN A 245 -13.95 6.49 -13.37
CA GLN A 245 -14.56 6.85 -14.65
C GLN A 245 -13.70 7.90 -15.33
N VAL A 246 -13.18 7.59 -16.51
CA VAL A 246 -12.27 8.46 -17.26
C VAL A 246 -12.81 8.67 -18.68
N GLY A 247 -12.42 9.78 -19.30
CA GLY A 247 -12.79 10.11 -20.67
C GLY A 247 -14.21 10.70 -20.82
N PRO A 248 -14.57 11.12 -22.05
CA PRO A 248 -15.83 11.81 -22.33
C PRO A 248 -17.08 10.92 -22.12
N ASN A 249 -16.95 9.61 -22.35
CA ASN A 249 -18.02 8.63 -22.15
C ASN A 249 -18.11 8.10 -20.70
N ARG A 250 -17.24 8.57 -19.79
CA ARG A 250 -17.13 8.07 -18.41
C ARG A 250 -17.01 6.55 -18.35
N GLU A 251 -16.15 6.00 -19.19
CA GLU A 251 -15.87 4.57 -19.18
C GLU A 251 -15.29 4.17 -17.83
N LEU A 252 -15.80 3.08 -17.27
CA LEU A 252 -15.43 2.59 -15.96
C LEU A 252 -14.19 1.71 -16.08
N HIS A 253 -13.08 2.18 -15.53
CA HIS A 253 -11.83 1.43 -15.39
C HIS A 253 -11.71 0.92 -13.95
N CYS A 254 -11.47 -0.39 -13.82
CA CYS A 254 -11.34 -1.07 -12.54
C CYS A 254 -9.99 -1.79 -12.46
N HIS A 255 -9.16 -1.40 -11.49
CA HIS A 255 -7.91 -2.09 -11.18
C HIS A 255 -7.95 -2.62 -9.76
N HIS A 256 -7.52 -3.88 -9.57
CA HIS A 256 -7.60 -4.52 -8.27
C HIS A 256 -6.39 -5.41 -7.98
N LYS A 257 -6.14 -5.63 -6.70
CA LYS A 257 -5.13 -6.58 -6.20
C LYS A 257 -5.74 -7.38 -5.06
N GLY A 258 -5.56 -8.71 -5.08
CA GLY A 258 -6.07 -9.62 -4.04
C GLY A 258 -7.55 -10.02 -4.18
N PHE A 259 -8.21 -9.66 -5.29
CA PHE A 259 -9.56 -10.13 -5.64
C PHE A 259 -9.49 -11.22 -6.72
N GLU A 260 -10.41 -12.19 -6.64
CA GLU A 260 -10.77 -13.08 -7.75
C GLU A 260 -11.74 -12.31 -8.69
N GLN A 261 -11.57 -12.43 -10.01
CA GLN A 261 -12.21 -11.54 -11.01
C GLN A 261 -13.75 -11.49 -10.91
N GLU A 262 -14.41 -12.56 -10.48
CA GLU A 262 -15.87 -12.68 -10.41
C GLU A 262 -16.52 -11.81 -9.30
N GLY A 263 -15.75 -11.36 -8.31
CA GLY A 263 -16.29 -10.60 -7.16
C GLY A 263 -16.23 -9.08 -7.30
N VAL A 264 -15.49 -8.52 -8.25
CA VAL A 264 -15.14 -7.09 -8.27
C VAL A 264 -16.35 -6.19 -8.58
N ALA A 265 -17.23 -6.63 -9.49
CA ALA A 265 -18.38 -5.84 -9.93
C ALA A 265 -19.33 -5.46 -8.78
N GLU A 266 -19.51 -6.35 -7.80
CA GLU A 266 -20.36 -6.09 -6.63
C GLU A 266 -19.78 -4.95 -5.75
N TYR A 267 -18.47 -4.94 -5.52
CA TYR A 267 -17.82 -3.86 -4.76
C TYR A 267 -17.89 -2.53 -5.52
N VAL A 268 -17.72 -2.56 -6.84
CA VAL A 268 -17.80 -1.34 -7.67
C VAL A 268 -19.21 -0.75 -7.63
N ASP A 269 -20.24 -1.60 -7.76
CA ASP A 269 -21.64 -1.17 -7.67
C ASP A 269 -21.94 -0.54 -6.30
N VAL A 270 -21.49 -1.19 -5.22
CA VAL A 270 -21.63 -0.65 -3.86
C VAL A 270 -20.91 0.68 -3.70
N LEU A 271 -19.68 0.82 -4.22
CA LEU A 271 -18.89 2.06 -4.11
C LEU A 271 -19.51 3.23 -4.87
N LEU A 272 -20.06 2.99 -6.06
CA LEU A 272 -20.64 4.02 -6.91
C LEU A 272 -22.05 4.42 -6.47
N ASN A 273 -22.81 3.49 -5.87
CA ASN A 273 -24.24 3.69 -5.56
C ASN A 273 -24.56 3.88 -4.07
N ARG A 274 -23.64 3.58 -3.12
CA ARG A 274 -23.87 3.78 -1.68
C ARG A 274 -23.09 4.94 -1.09
N ARG A 275 -23.61 5.52 0.00
CA ARG A 275 -22.91 6.55 0.77
C ARG A 275 -21.81 5.95 1.66
N PRO A 276 -20.66 6.64 1.84
CA PRO A 276 -19.52 6.13 2.61
C PRO A 276 -19.79 5.73 4.07
N SER A 277 -20.78 6.34 4.72
CA SER A 277 -21.14 6.06 6.11
C SER A 277 -21.84 4.70 6.33
N SER A 278 -22.05 3.91 5.27
CA SER A 278 -22.72 2.60 5.32
C SER A 278 -21.77 1.41 5.16
N TYR A 279 -20.45 1.65 5.07
CA TYR A 279 -19.48 0.59 4.86
C TYR A 279 -19.08 -0.10 6.18
N PRO A 280 -18.78 -1.41 6.15
CA PRO A 280 -18.21 -2.12 7.30
C PRO A 280 -16.89 -1.50 7.77
N ASP A 281 -16.56 -1.65 9.06
CA ASP A 281 -15.28 -1.15 9.62
C ASP A 281 -14.03 -1.73 8.94
N SER A 282 -14.16 -2.89 8.30
CA SER A 282 -13.10 -3.55 7.55
C SER A 282 -12.91 -2.97 6.13
N TRP A 283 -13.66 -1.93 5.78
CA TRP A 283 -13.56 -1.20 4.51
C TRP A 283 -13.01 0.20 4.76
N LEU A 284 -12.01 0.57 3.96
CA LEU A 284 -11.53 1.94 3.86
C LEU A 284 -11.74 2.42 2.43
N ALA A 285 -12.86 3.10 2.21
CA ALA A 285 -13.19 3.73 0.94
C ALA A 285 -12.94 5.24 1.02
N VAL A 286 -12.22 5.79 0.03
CA VAL A 286 -11.93 7.22 -0.11
C VAL A 286 -12.24 7.66 -1.55
N PRO A 287 -12.81 8.87 -1.75
CA PRO A 287 -13.06 9.38 -3.09
C PRO A 287 -11.76 9.76 -3.79
N VAL A 288 -11.67 9.42 -5.08
CA VAL A 288 -10.61 9.87 -5.99
C VAL A 288 -11.19 11.06 -6.75
N CYS A 289 -10.93 12.25 -6.26
CA CYS A 289 -11.41 13.50 -6.85
C CYS A 289 -10.33 14.58 -6.82
N SER A 290 -10.24 15.32 -7.91
CA SER A 290 -9.50 16.58 -7.99
C SER A 290 -10.47 17.76 -7.82
N ASN A 291 -9.94 18.98 -7.85
CA ASN A 291 -10.78 20.18 -7.87
C ASN A 291 -11.63 20.29 -9.13
N ARG A 292 -11.32 19.52 -10.20
CA ARG A 292 -11.96 19.61 -11.51
C ARG A 292 -12.88 18.42 -11.78
N HIS A 293 -12.50 17.22 -11.34
CA HIS A 293 -13.19 15.99 -11.69
C HIS A 293 -13.31 15.06 -10.49
N ALA A 294 -14.49 14.45 -10.35
CA ALA A 294 -14.68 13.27 -9.50
C ALA A 294 -14.49 12.04 -10.39
N TYR A 295 -13.40 11.30 -10.16
CA TYR A 295 -13.04 10.13 -10.94
C TYR A 295 -13.72 8.88 -10.39
N GLY A 296 -13.80 8.71 -9.08
CA GLY A 296 -14.44 7.54 -8.48
C GLY A 296 -13.95 7.27 -7.07
N TYR A 297 -13.60 6.02 -6.78
CA TYR A 297 -13.22 5.58 -5.44
C TYR A 297 -11.99 4.67 -5.43
N LEU A 298 -11.23 4.81 -4.35
CA LEU A 298 -10.18 3.88 -3.97
C LEU A 298 -10.62 3.15 -2.70
N LEU A 299 -10.55 1.83 -2.70
CA LEU A 299 -11.00 0.95 -1.64
C LEU A 299 -9.86 0.04 -1.18
N ALA A 300 -9.69 -0.04 0.13
CA ALA A 300 -8.89 -1.05 0.80
C ALA A 300 -9.78 -1.93 1.68
N LEU A 301 -9.57 -3.25 1.62
CA LEU A 301 -10.32 -4.24 2.39
C LEU A 301 -9.41 -5.04 3.33
N ARG A 302 -9.90 -5.20 4.56
CA ARG A 302 -9.39 -6.13 5.57
C ARG A 302 -10.40 -7.24 5.84
N SER A 303 -9.94 -8.31 6.50
CA SER A 303 -10.83 -9.39 6.92
C SER A 303 -11.88 -8.88 7.90
N THR A 304 -13.09 -9.47 7.86
CA THR A 304 -14.19 -9.11 8.78
C THR A 304 -13.75 -9.16 10.24
N GLY A 305 -14.07 -8.10 10.99
CA GLY A 305 -13.66 -7.91 12.39
C GLY A 305 -12.34 -7.16 12.59
N GLN A 306 -11.64 -6.81 11.51
CA GLN A 306 -10.51 -5.87 11.54
C GLN A 306 -11.00 -4.48 11.14
N SER A 307 -10.35 -3.43 11.66
CA SER A 307 -10.63 -2.06 11.23
C SER A 307 -9.36 -1.30 10.89
N PHE A 308 -9.52 -0.17 10.21
CA PHE A 308 -8.45 0.78 9.95
C PHE A 308 -8.28 1.77 11.11
N LEU A 309 -7.07 2.32 11.25
CA LEU A 309 -6.76 3.45 12.14
C LEU A 309 -7.10 4.77 11.42
N ALA A 310 -7.34 5.83 12.20
CA ALA A 310 -7.67 7.15 11.65
C ALA A 310 -6.53 7.70 10.76
N GLN A 311 -5.28 7.49 11.17
CA GLN A 311 -4.11 7.90 10.43
C GLN A 311 -3.92 7.13 9.11
N GLU A 312 -4.35 5.86 9.05
CA GLU A 312 -4.34 5.10 7.79
C GLU A 312 -5.32 5.71 6.79
N ARG A 313 -6.49 6.15 7.28
CA ARG A 313 -7.47 6.88 6.45
C ARG A 313 -6.88 8.18 5.92
N GLU A 314 -6.24 8.98 6.77
CA GLU A 314 -5.60 10.23 6.33
C GLU A 314 -4.53 10.00 5.26
N LEU A 315 -3.69 8.96 5.43
CA LEU A 315 -2.69 8.56 4.44
C LEU A 315 -3.37 8.16 3.12
N PHE A 316 -4.41 7.34 3.20
CA PHE A 316 -5.14 6.85 2.03
C PHE A 316 -5.86 7.98 1.27
N GLU A 317 -6.43 8.97 1.96
CA GLU A 317 -7.02 10.17 1.37
C GLU A 317 -5.98 11.04 0.65
N VAL A 318 -4.78 11.18 1.23
CA VAL A 318 -3.65 11.87 0.59
C VAL A 318 -3.30 11.18 -0.73
N TYR A 319 -3.18 9.85 -0.75
CA TYR A 319 -2.93 9.09 -1.98
C TYR A 319 -4.05 9.23 -3.01
N ALA A 320 -5.31 9.20 -2.59
CA ALA A 320 -6.45 9.36 -3.48
C ALA A 320 -6.46 10.73 -4.19
N ARG A 321 -6.07 11.80 -3.49
CA ARG A 321 -5.89 13.13 -4.10
C ARG A 321 -4.75 13.14 -5.12
N TYR A 322 -3.65 12.44 -4.85
CA TYR A 322 -2.54 12.34 -5.83
C TYR A 322 -2.94 11.55 -7.06
N ALA A 323 -3.63 10.43 -6.89
CA ALA A 323 -4.18 9.65 -7.99
C ALA A 323 -5.09 10.52 -8.86
N ALA A 324 -5.95 11.34 -8.27
CA ALA A 324 -6.82 12.25 -9.01
C ALA A 324 -6.04 13.30 -9.83
N THR A 325 -4.98 13.88 -9.27
CA THR A 325 -4.10 14.83 -9.99
C THR A 325 -3.39 14.17 -11.17
N ALA A 326 -2.91 12.92 -11.00
CA ALA A 326 -2.31 12.16 -12.09
C ALA A 326 -3.33 11.87 -13.21
N LEU A 327 -4.57 11.54 -12.84
CA LEU A 327 -5.67 11.31 -13.79
C LEU A 327 -6.07 12.58 -14.54
N ASP A 328 -6.01 13.76 -13.91
CA ASP A 328 -6.20 15.05 -14.60
C ASP A 328 -5.13 15.23 -15.69
N GLY A 329 -3.87 14.94 -15.37
CA GLY A 329 -2.76 15.03 -16.32
C GLY A 329 -2.91 14.06 -17.49
N ALA A 330 -3.19 12.79 -17.20
CA ALA A 330 -3.41 11.76 -18.22
C ALA A 330 -4.61 12.11 -19.13
N SER A 331 -5.74 12.53 -18.54
CA SER A 331 -6.94 12.94 -19.27
C SER A 331 -6.66 14.14 -20.19
N ALA A 332 -5.90 15.13 -19.71
CA ALA A 332 -5.53 16.30 -20.50
C ALA A 332 -4.59 15.95 -21.66
N LEU A 333 -3.63 15.04 -21.43
CA LEU A 333 -2.71 14.57 -22.46
C LEU A 333 -3.44 13.78 -23.55
N MET A 334 -4.36 12.89 -23.17
CA MET A 334 -5.19 12.14 -24.11
C MET A 334 -6.02 13.07 -24.99
N GLU A 335 -6.64 14.09 -24.38
CA GLU A 335 -7.41 15.10 -25.13
C GLU A 335 -6.52 15.90 -26.09
N ALA A 336 -5.30 16.26 -25.68
CA ALA A 336 -4.34 16.94 -26.53
C ALA A 336 -3.85 16.07 -27.70
N LYS A 337 -3.53 14.78 -27.45
CA LYS A 337 -3.16 13.81 -28.50
C LYS A 337 -4.30 13.66 -29.51
N ARG A 338 -5.53 13.43 -29.03
CA ARG A 338 -6.73 13.32 -29.89
C ARG A 338 -6.96 14.55 -30.77
N ARG A 339 -6.82 15.76 -30.21
CA ARG A 339 -6.92 17.02 -30.99
C ARG A 339 -5.80 17.16 -32.01
N SER A 340 -4.58 16.73 -31.69
CA SER A 340 -3.44 16.75 -32.61
C SER A 340 -3.67 15.79 -33.78
N GLU A 341 -4.12 14.57 -33.50
CA GLU A 341 -4.47 13.57 -34.52
C GLU A 341 -5.59 14.07 -35.45
N GLN A 342 -6.67 14.62 -34.89
CA GLN A 342 -7.75 15.23 -35.68
C GLN A 342 -7.24 16.37 -36.56
N SER A 343 -6.40 17.26 -36.01
CA SER A 343 -5.84 18.40 -36.75
C SER A 343 -4.90 17.93 -37.87
N SER A 344 -4.09 16.90 -37.60
CA SER A 344 -3.20 16.27 -38.58
C SER A 344 -3.98 15.61 -39.70
N ALA A 345 -5.05 14.89 -39.37
CA ALA A 345 -5.95 14.26 -40.35
C ALA A 345 -6.64 15.31 -41.24
N LEU A 346 -7.15 16.39 -40.66
CA LEU A 346 -7.74 17.51 -41.41
C LEU A 346 -6.72 18.20 -42.34
N LEU A 347 -5.49 18.44 -41.87
CA LEU A 347 -4.44 19.04 -42.69
C LEU A 347 -4.01 18.10 -43.83
N SER A 348 -3.91 16.79 -43.56
CA SER A 348 -3.64 15.76 -44.56
C SER A 348 -4.72 15.76 -45.65
N LEU A 349 -6.00 15.80 -45.24
CA LEU A 349 -7.13 15.93 -46.15
C LEU A 349 -7.06 17.21 -46.98
N ALA A 350 -6.82 18.36 -46.36
CA ALA A 350 -6.72 19.65 -47.06
C ALA A 350 -5.60 19.65 -48.11
N ARG A 351 -4.42 19.09 -47.79
CA ARG A 351 -3.31 18.94 -48.74
C ARG A 351 -3.65 17.98 -49.88
N ALA A 352 -4.28 16.85 -49.56
CA ALA A 352 -4.72 15.88 -50.56
C ALA A 352 -5.74 16.48 -51.54
N LEU A 353 -6.63 17.36 -51.06
CA LEU A 353 -7.58 18.07 -51.90
C LEU A 353 -6.93 19.16 -52.76
N ALA A 354 -6.01 19.94 -52.20
CA ALA A 354 -5.29 20.99 -52.94
C ALA A 354 -4.43 20.43 -54.09
N ALA A 355 -3.95 19.19 -53.97
CA ALA A 355 -3.16 18.52 -55.01
C ALA A 355 -4.01 17.81 -56.08
N ALA A 356 -5.34 17.75 -55.94
CA ALA A 356 -6.20 17.08 -56.90
C ALA A 356 -6.50 18.00 -58.09
N GLY A 357 -6.20 17.55 -59.31
CA GLY A 357 -6.38 18.35 -60.52
C GLY A 357 -7.79 18.28 -61.13
N THR A 358 -8.65 17.37 -60.67
CA THR A 358 -9.98 17.13 -61.25
C THR A 358 -11.05 16.88 -60.19
N SER A 359 -12.31 17.20 -60.51
CA SER A 359 -13.46 17.02 -59.61
C SER A 359 -13.68 15.56 -59.19
N SER A 360 -13.41 14.59 -60.08
CA SER A 360 -13.49 13.15 -59.77
C SER A 360 -12.39 12.68 -58.82
N GLU A 361 -11.21 13.32 -58.87
CA GLU A 361 -10.13 13.01 -57.95
C GLU A 361 -10.36 13.61 -56.56
N ILE A 362 -10.92 14.82 -56.50
CA ILE A 362 -11.42 15.44 -55.27
C ILE A 362 -12.47 14.54 -54.61
N ALA A 363 -13.46 14.07 -55.38
CA ALA A 363 -14.54 13.23 -54.85
C ALA A 363 -14.03 11.89 -54.26
N ARG A 364 -13.09 11.21 -54.95
CA ARG A 364 -12.46 9.99 -54.42
C ARG A 364 -11.67 10.25 -53.15
N ARG A 365 -10.87 11.32 -53.11
CA ARG A 365 -10.05 11.64 -51.93
C ARG A 365 -10.91 12.02 -50.72
N LEU A 366 -12.01 12.74 -50.92
CA LEU A 366 -13.02 12.99 -49.87
C LEU A 366 -13.64 11.68 -49.35
N ALA A 367 -14.08 10.80 -50.25
CA ALA A 367 -14.70 9.54 -49.87
C ALA A 367 -13.79 8.64 -49.01
N SER A 368 -12.48 8.65 -49.30
CA SER A 368 -11.49 7.86 -48.54
C SER A 368 -11.03 8.53 -47.23
N ALA A 369 -11.05 9.86 -47.14
CA ALA A 369 -10.47 10.58 -46.01
C ALA A 369 -11.47 10.97 -44.92
N VAL A 370 -12.73 11.21 -45.26
CA VAL A 370 -13.78 11.55 -44.28
C VAL A 370 -13.95 10.49 -43.17
N PRO A 371 -13.91 9.17 -43.46
CA PRO A 371 -14.00 8.15 -42.41
C PRO A 371 -12.86 8.17 -41.39
N LEU A 372 -11.71 8.78 -41.72
CA LEU A 372 -10.57 8.91 -40.81
C LEU A 372 -10.72 10.09 -39.84
N VAL A 373 -11.66 10.99 -40.08
CA VAL A 373 -11.87 12.23 -39.30
C VAL A 373 -13.19 12.17 -38.54
N VAL A 374 -14.20 11.53 -39.13
CA VAL A 374 -15.56 11.44 -38.60
C VAL A 374 -15.90 9.98 -38.40
N ASP A 375 -16.43 9.65 -37.23
CA ASP A 375 -16.94 8.31 -36.92
C ASP A 375 -18.18 8.03 -37.77
N CYS A 376 -17.98 7.34 -38.90
CA CYS A 376 -19.04 7.03 -39.85
C CYS A 376 -18.80 5.68 -40.54
N ASP A 377 -19.88 4.91 -40.70
CA ASP A 377 -19.80 3.57 -41.31
C ASP A 377 -19.68 3.61 -42.84
N ARG A 378 -20.20 4.67 -43.48
CA ARG A 378 -20.26 4.82 -44.95
C ARG A 378 -20.17 6.27 -45.38
N VAL A 379 -19.43 6.51 -46.47
CA VAL A 379 -19.35 7.82 -47.13
C VAL A 379 -19.65 7.66 -48.62
N GLY A 380 -20.46 8.57 -49.17
CA GLY A 380 -20.74 8.69 -50.60
C GLY A 380 -20.53 10.12 -51.06
N VAL A 381 -19.84 10.29 -52.17
CA VAL A 381 -19.66 11.60 -52.83
C VAL A 381 -20.25 11.50 -54.22
N TYR A 382 -21.04 12.49 -54.61
CA TYR A 382 -21.68 12.58 -55.93
C TYR A 382 -21.30 13.91 -56.57
N LEU A 383 -21.00 13.88 -57.86
CA LEU A 383 -20.72 15.06 -58.67
C LEU A 383 -21.95 15.42 -59.49
N TRP A 384 -22.20 16.72 -59.65
CA TRP A 384 -23.29 17.20 -60.49
C TRP A 384 -22.83 17.33 -61.95
N ASP A 385 -23.53 16.67 -62.88
CA ASP A 385 -23.33 16.84 -64.32
C ASP A 385 -24.36 17.84 -64.87
N ALA A 386 -23.89 19.05 -65.21
CA ALA A 386 -24.75 20.12 -65.73
C ALA A 386 -25.26 19.85 -67.16
N GLY A 387 -24.59 19.01 -67.95
CA GLY A 387 -25.01 18.67 -69.31
C GLY A 387 -26.12 17.63 -69.34
N ARG A 388 -26.17 16.77 -68.30
CA ARG A 388 -27.19 15.70 -68.16
C ARG A 388 -28.28 16.03 -67.13
N GLY A 389 -28.05 16.99 -66.24
CA GLY A 389 -28.99 17.38 -65.20
C GLY A 389 -29.14 16.32 -64.10
N GLU A 390 -28.10 15.53 -63.83
CA GLU A 390 -28.12 14.41 -62.89
C GLU A 390 -26.88 14.36 -61.98
N LEU A 391 -26.99 13.64 -60.87
CA LEU A 391 -25.86 13.31 -59.99
C LEU A 391 -25.17 12.05 -60.52
N VAL A 392 -23.88 12.17 -60.80
CA VAL A 392 -22.99 11.07 -61.22
C VAL A 392 -22.03 10.72 -60.09
N ARG A 393 -21.76 9.42 -59.94
CA ARG A 393 -20.93 8.88 -58.86
C ARG A 393 -19.45 8.84 -59.25
#